data_AF-A0A410RI80-F1
#
_entry.id   AF-A0A410RI80-F1
#
_cell.length_a   1.000
_cell.length_b   1.000
_cell.length_c   1.000
_cell.angle_alpha   90.00
_cell.angle_beta   90.00
_cell.angle_gamma   90.00
#
_symmetry.space_group_name_H-M   'P 1'
#
loop_
_entity.id
_entity.type
_entity.pdbx_description
1 polymer ?
#
loop_
_entity_poly.entity_id
_entity_poly.type
_entity_poly.pdbx_seq_one_letter_code
_entity_poly.pdbx_strand_id
1 'polypeptide(L)'
;MLIRRDALDGLQAAGIRGLLGCKTELRFRQKTPPDILELQIEPRGLLHRDCLPPDLEPPCPTCGRQGFRRPDDPILDGASLPTDRDLFRLDNFSTMIIGTDRFKDAVEQGGWTGISFRELPVRS
;
A
#
# COMPACT_ATOMS: atom_id res chain seq x y z
N MET A 1 -8.02 -3.93 0.33
CA MET A 1 -8.16 -2.97 -0.80
C MET A 1 -8.74 -3.75 -1.95
N LEU A 2 -9.76 -3.23 -2.63
CA LEU A 2 -10.45 -3.96 -3.69
C LEU A 2 -9.90 -3.59 -5.06
N ILE A 3 -9.81 -4.57 -5.95
CA ILE A 3 -9.42 -4.41 -7.35
C ILE A 3 -10.31 -5.28 -8.23
N ARG A 4 -10.56 -4.84 -9.46
CA ARG A 4 -11.18 -5.71 -10.46
C ARG A 4 -10.16 -6.74 -10.97
N ARG A 5 -10.64 -7.91 -11.35
CA ARG A 5 -9.79 -8.98 -11.89
C ARG A 5 -8.95 -8.54 -13.09
N ASP A 6 -9.58 -7.86 -14.06
CA ASP A 6 -8.91 -7.40 -15.28
C ASP A 6 -7.83 -6.35 -15.02
N ALA A 7 -8.03 -5.47 -14.04
CA ALA A 7 -7.01 -4.51 -13.61
C ALA A 7 -5.82 -5.22 -12.92
N LEU A 8 -6.06 -6.23 -12.10
CA LEU A 8 -4.99 -7.04 -11.51
C LEU A 8 -4.18 -7.75 -12.60
N ASP A 9 -4.85 -8.43 -13.53
CA ASP A 9 -4.20 -9.16 -14.63
C ASP A 9 -3.38 -8.18 -15.50
N GLY A 10 -3.90 -6.98 -15.76
CA GLY A 10 -3.20 -5.92 -16.49
C GLY A 10 -1.94 -5.41 -15.77
N LEU A 11 -2.02 -5.17 -14.46
CA LEU A 11 -0.85 -4.78 -13.65
C LEU A 11 0.22 -5.88 -13.62
N GLN A 12 -0.18 -7.14 -13.48
CA GLN A 12 0.75 -8.28 -13.51
C GLN A 12 1.41 -8.42 -14.88
N ALA A 13 0.65 -8.26 -15.97
CA ALA A 13 1.19 -8.26 -17.33
C ALA A 13 2.17 -7.09 -17.59
N ALA A 14 1.96 -5.94 -16.94
CA ALA A 14 2.88 -4.81 -16.96
C ALA A 14 4.15 -5.02 -16.09
N GLY A 15 4.28 -6.19 -15.44
CA GLY A 15 5.45 -6.55 -14.65
C GLY A 15 5.47 -5.99 -13.23
N ILE A 16 4.31 -5.57 -12.71
CA ILE A 16 4.18 -5.15 -11.30
C ILE A 16 4.38 -6.35 -10.38
N ARG A 17 5.26 -6.19 -9.40
CA ARG A 17 5.74 -7.27 -8.53
C ARG A 17 4.94 -7.35 -7.23
N GLY A 18 4.80 -8.57 -6.72
CA GLY A 18 4.24 -8.85 -5.40
C GLY A 18 2.72 -8.70 -5.27
N LEU A 19 2.00 -8.55 -6.39
CA LEU A 19 0.53 -8.47 -6.37
C LEU A 19 -0.11 -9.85 -6.32
N LEU A 20 -0.87 -10.08 -5.26
CA LEU A 20 -1.75 -11.24 -5.10
C LEU A 20 -3.17 -10.78 -4.82
N GLY A 21 -4.15 -11.42 -5.45
CA GLY A 21 -5.56 -11.17 -5.24
C GLY A 21 -6.25 -12.38 -4.61
N CYS A 22 -7.07 -12.14 -3.59
CA CYS A 22 -7.94 -13.14 -2.99
C CYS A 22 -9.40 -12.89 -3.42
N LYS A 23 -10.16 -13.96 -3.58
CA LYS A 23 -11.59 -13.85 -3.91
C LYS A 23 -12.34 -13.19 -2.76
N THR A 24 -13.26 -12.29 -3.10
CA THR A 24 -14.14 -11.66 -2.12
C THR A 24 -15.49 -12.38 -2.02
N GLU A 25 -16.13 -12.30 -0.86
CA GLU A 25 -17.50 -12.76 -0.63
C GLU A 25 -18.53 -11.61 -0.77
N LEU A 26 -18.19 -10.61 -1.60
CA LEU A 26 -19.05 -9.44 -1.84
C LEU A 26 -20.32 -9.84 -2.61
N ARG A 27 -21.44 -9.29 -2.18
CA ARG A 27 -22.74 -9.46 -2.86
C ARG A 27 -23.14 -8.16 -3.53
N PHE A 28 -23.47 -8.24 -4.82
CA PHE A 28 -23.92 -7.10 -5.59
C PHE A 28 -25.42 -7.22 -5.88
N ARG A 29 -26.09 -6.07 -5.96
CA ARG A 29 -27.51 -6.02 -6.33
C ARG A 29 -27.74 -6.20 -7.85
N GLN A 30 -26.71 -6.01 -8.67
CA GLN A 30 -26.80 -6.08 -10.13
C GLN A 30 -26.71 -7.52 -10.66
N LYS A 31 -27.31 -7.77 -11.83
CA LYS A 31 -27.38 -9.11 -12.45
C LYS A 31 -26.01 -9.67 -12.87
N THR A 32 -25.11 -8.81 -13.34
CA THR A 32 -23.76 -9.17 -13.78
C THR A 32 -22.75 -8.39 -12.94
N PRO A 33 -22.36 -8.91 -11.76
CA PRO A 33 -21.37 -8.25 -10.92
C PRO A 33 -19.98 -8.27 -11.58
N PRO A 34 -19.15 -7.24 -11.36
CA PRO A 34 -17.74 -7.32 -11.69
C PRO A 34 -17.06 -8.38 -10.82
N ASP A 35 -16.02 -9.02 -11.36
CA ASP A 35 -15.15 -9.89 -10.55
C ASP A 35 -14.21 -9.00 -9.72
N ILE A 36 -14.47 -8.96 -8.41
CA ILE A 36 -13.73 -8.13 -7.45
C ILE A 36 -12.92 -9.00 -6.52
N LEU A 37 -11.63 -8.69 -6.46
CA LEU A 37 -10.64 -9.31 -5.61
C LEU A 37 -10.20 -8.35 -4.50
N GLU A 38 -9.78 -8.90 -3.37
CA GLU A 38 -9.03 -8.16 -2.37
C GLU A 38 -7.53 -8.36 -2.57
N LEU A 39 -6.79 -7.25 -2.69
CA LEU A 39 -5.34 -7.29 -2.77
C LEU A 39 -4.72 -7.61 -1.41
N GLN A 40 -3.84 -8.59 -1.41
CA GLN A 40 -2.91 -8.81 -0.30
C GLN A 40 -1.85 -7.71 -0.33
N ILE A 41 -1.86 -6.86 0.71
CA ILE A 41 -0.89 -5.77 0.86
C ILE A 41 -0.14 -5.99 2.17
N GLU A 42 1.11 -6.43 2.06
CA GLU A 42 1.92 -6.80 3.20
C GLU A 42 2.51 -5.57 3.92
N PRO A 43 2.67 -5.61 5.26
CA PRO A 43 3.39 -4.58 5.99
C PRO A 43 4.90 -4.72 5.75
N ARG A 44 5.47 -3.73 5.07
CA ARG A 44 6.89 -3.62 4.66
C ARG A 44 7.30 -2.15 4.63
N GLY A 45 8.57 -1.87 4.88
CA GLY A 45 9.04 -0.50 4.98
C GLY A 45 8.50 0.24 6.20
N LEU A 46 9.11 1.38 6.49
CA LEU A 46 8.90 2.16 7.71
C LEU A 46 8.77 3.65 7.37
N LEU A 47 8.03 4.38 8.20
CA LEU A 47 8.23 5.82 8.35
C LEU A 47 9.60 6.07 8.99
N HIS A 48 10.34 7.04 8.46
CA HIS A 48 11.63 7.47 8.98
C HIS A 48 11.47 8.17 10.34
N ARG A 49 12.46 8.02 11.23
CA ARG A 49 12.42 8.58 12.59
C ARG A 49 12.19 10.10 12.61
N ASP A 50 12.73 10.81 11.63
CA ASP A 50 12.62 12.28 11.53
C ASP A 50 11.19 12.80 11.39
N CYS A 51 10.24 11.98 10.92
CA CYS A 51 8.82 12.39 10.86
C CYS A 51 7.98 11.84 12.02
N LEU A 52 8.60 11.16 12.99
CA LEU A 52 7.91 10.63 14.15
C LEU A 52 7.98 11.61 15.33
N PRO A 53 6.98 11.63 16.22
CA PRO A 53 7.05 12.40 17.48
C PRO A 53 8.32 12.06 18.28
N PRO A 54 9.03 13.05 18.84
CA PRO A 54 10.24 12.81 19.62
C PRO A 54 9.95 12.08 20.96
N ASP A 55 8.73 12.23 21.46
CA ASP A 55 8.18 11.66 22.69
C ASP A 55 7.37 10.38 22.44
N LEU A 56 7.67 9.66 21.36
CA LEU A 56 6.95 8.46 20.98
C LEU A 56 7.07 7.39 22.07
N GLU A 57 5.92 7.03 22.66
CA GLU A 57 5.84 5.94 23.63
C GLU A 57 6.29 4.61 23.01
N PRO A 58 6.86 3.70 23.83
CA PRO A 58 7.22 2.37 23.35
C PRO A 58 5.97 1.61 22.86
N PRO A 59 6.13 0.63 21.95
CA PRO A 59 5.01 -0.20 21.49
C PRO A 59 4.31 -0.92 22.66
N CYS A 60 3.00 -1.11 22.55
CA CYS A 60 2.21 -1.82 23.56
C CYS A 60 2.81 -3.21 23.83
N PRO A 61 3.14 -3.57 25.08
CA PRO A 61 3.77 -4.85 25.38
C PRO A 61 2.85 -6.05 25.13
N THR A 62 1.54 -5.84 25.00
CA THR A 62 0.56 -6.90 24.74
C THR A 62 0.35 -7.16 23.25
N CYS A 63 0.21 -6.11 22.45
CA CYS A 63 -0.17 -6.25 21.03
C CYS A 63 0.87 -5.70 20.04
N GLY A 64 1.96 -5.12 20.53
CA GLY A 64 3.03 -4.53 19.70
C GLY A 64 2.64 -3.25 18.96
N ARG A 65 1.41 -2.75 19.11
CA ARG A 65 0.97 -1.53 18.43
C ARG A 65 1.66 -0.31 19.03
N GLN A 66 2.23 0.53 18.17
CA GLN A 66 2.69 1.88 18.52
C GLN A 66 1.67 2.90 18.03
N GLY A 67 1.11 3.69 18.95
CA GLY A 67 0.05 4.64 18.66
C GLY A 67 0.59 6.04 18.41
N PHE A 68 0.47 6.53 17.18
CA PHE A 68 0.72 7.93 16.85
C PHE A 68 -0.19 8.41 15.72
N ARG A 69 -0.33 9.73 15.57
CA ARG A 69 -1.08 10.33 14.46
C ARG A 69 -0.24 10.29 13.19
N ARG A 70 -0.91 10.24 12.03
CA ARG A 70 -0.24 10.38 10.73
C ARG A 70 0.57 11.69 10.72
N PRO A 71 1.87 11.66 10.39
CA PRO A 71 2.65 12.89 10.22
C PRO A 71 2.09 13.75 9.08
N ASP A 72 2.15 15.07 9.21
CA ASP A 72 1.73 16.02 8.17
C ASP A 72 2.63 15.89 6.92
N ASP A 73 3.94 15.74 7.18
CA ASP A 73 5.00 15.52 6.20
C ASP A 73 5.66 14.14 6.41
N PRO A 74 5.01 13.05 5.96
CA PRO A 74 5.57 11.71 6.13
C PRO A 74 6.80 11.50 5.26
N ILE A 75 7.81 10.85 5.83
CA ILE A 75 9.09 10.53 5.18
C ILE A 75 9.25 9.01 5.23
N LEU A 76 9.64 8.41 4.11
CA LEU A 76 9.95 6.98 4.03
C LEU A 76 11.38 6.71 4.46
N ASP A 77 11.59 5.66 5.25
CA ASP A 77 12.91 5.10 5.53
C ASP A 77 13.37 4.25 4.34
N GLY A 78 14.32 4.78 3.58
CA GLY A 78 14.88 4.18 2.38
C GLY A 78 15.55 2.82 2.62
N ALA A 79 16.20 2.62 3.76
CA ALA A 79 16.87 1.36 4.07
C ALA A 79 15.87 0.21 4.33
N SER A 80 14.64 0.55 4.71
CA SER A 80 13.58 -0.41 4.98
C SER A 80 12.75 -0.80 3.74
N LEU A 81 12.93 -0.10 2.61
CA LEU A 81 12.06 -0.27 1.45
C LEU A 81 12.27 -1.62 0.76
N PRO A 82 11.19 -2.35 0.45
CA PRO A 82 11.32 -3.64 -0.21
C PRO A 82 11.70 -3.49 -1.70
N THR A 83 12.50 -4.43 -2.20
CA THR A 83 12.91 -4.47 -3.63
C THR A 83 12.13 -5.50 -4.46
N ASP A 84 11.35 -6.35 -3.79
CA ASP A 84 10.63 -7.50 -4.33
C ASP A 84 9.14 -7.25 -4.62
N ARG A 85 8.60 -6.10 -4.21
CA ARG A 85 7.18 -5.73 -4.40
C ARG A 85 7.03 -4.25 -4.72
N ASP A 86 6.00 -3.92 -5.47
CA ASP A 86 5.74 -2.55 -5.91
C ASP A 86 4.60 -1.86 -5.14
N LEU A 87 3.88 -2.61 -4.30
CA LEU A 87 2.74 -2.12 -3.51
C LEU A 87 2.75 -2.76 -2.13
N PHE A 88 2.77 -1.95 -1.08
CA PHE A 88 2.87 -2.42 0.30
C PHE A 88 2.28 -1.41 1.29
N ARG A 89 2.15 -1.79 2.56
CA ARG A 89 1.78 -0.89 3.67
C ARG A 89 2.97 -0.68 4.57
N LEU A 90 3.09 0.48 5.22
CA LEU A 90 4.15 0.69 6.21
C LEU A 90 3.91 -0.17 7.45
N ASP A 91 4.95 -0.86 7.93
CA ASP A 91 4.83 -1.76 9.09
C ASP A 91 4.54 -0.98 10.38
N ASN A 92 5.26 0.12 10.60
CA ASN A 92 5.03 1.02 11.73
C ASN A 92 3.86 1.99 11.53
N PHE A 93 3.19 1.98 10.35
CA PHE A 93 2.01 2.82 10.09
C PHE A 93 1.08 2.25 9.00
N SER A 94 0.45 1.12 9.30
CA SER A 94 -0.28 0.25 8.34
C SER A 94 -1.49 0.85 7.61
N THR A 95 -1.87 2.09 7.95
CA THR A 95 -2.92 2.84 7.26
C THR A 95 -2.42 3.51 5.98
N MET A 96 -1.10 3.67 5.80
CA MET A 96 -0.50 4.17 4.57
C MET A 96 -0.16 3.03 3.62
N ILE A 97 -0.58 3.16 2.36
CA ILE A 97 -0.24 2.28 1.26
C ILE A 97 0.77 3.01 0.37
N ILE A 98 1.89 2.36 0.08
CA ILE A 98 2.99 2.89 -0.71
C ILE A 98 3.07 2.10 -2.00
N GLY A 99 3.13 2.83 -3.12
CA GLY A 99 3.40 2.29 -4.45
C GLY A 99 4.73 2.85 -4.96
N THR A 100 5.48 2.05 -5.72
CA THR A 100 6.66 2.53 -6.46
C THR A 100 6.25 3.36 -7.67
N ASP A 101 7.20 4.11 -8.25
CA ASP A 101 6.95 4.83 -9.51
C ASP A 101 6.50 3.89 -10.63
N ARG A 102 7.09 2.70 -10.70
CA ARG A 102 6.66 1.65 -11.63
C ARG A 102 5.17 1.29 -11.47
N PHE A 103 4.68 1.18 -10.23
CA PHE A 103 3.26 0.94 -9.99
C PHE A 103 2.40 2.11 -10.43
N LYS A 104 2.79 3.35 -10.08
CA LYS A 104 2.09 4.57 -10.52
C LYS A 104 1.98 4.61 -12.04
N ASP A 105 3.09 4.43 -12.75
CA ASP A 105 3.16 4.51 -14.21
C ASP A 105 2.28 3.45 -14.87
N ALA A 106 2.29 2.22 -14.35
CA ALA A 106 1.41 1.17 -14.86
C ALA A 106 -0.07 1.51 -14.63
N VAL A 107 -0.42 2.09 -13.48
CA VAL A 107 -1.80 2.50 -13.20
C VAL A 107 -2.28 3.58 -14.15
N GLU A 108 -1.43 4.60 -14.37
CA GLU A 108 -1.74 5.71 -15.28
C GLU A 108 -1.84 5.24 -16.74
N GLN A 109 -0.94 4.38 -17.20
CA GLN A 109 -0.98 3.80 -18.56
C GLN A 109 -2.19 2.89 -18.77
N GLY A 110 -2.59 2.13 -17.75
CA GLY A 110 -3.78 1.28 -17.79
C GLY A 110 -5.10 2.07 -17.74
N GLY A 111 -5.05 3.38 -17.46
CA GLY A 111 -6.23 4.23 -17.35
C GLY A 111 -7.17 3.86 -16.21
N TRP A 112 -6.69 3.12 -15.20
CA TRP A 112 -7.51 2.71 -14.08
C TRP A 112 -7.71 3.86 -13.09
N THR A 113 -8.97 4.11 -12.76
CA THR A 113 -9.37 5.19 -11.84
C THR A 113 -9.67 4.65 -10.44
N GLY A 114 -9.69 5.53 -9.43
CA GLY A 114 -10.13 5.19 -8.08
C GLY A 114 -9.05 5.28 -7.01
N ILE A 115 -7.81 5.62 -7.40
CA ILE A 115 -6.73 5.99 -6.51
C ILE A 115 -6.08 7.30 -6.97
N SER A 116 -5.40 7.96 -6.05
CA SER A 116 -4.59 9.15 -6.32
C SER A 116 -3.20 8.95 -5.73
N PHE A 117 -2.21 9.54 -6.37
CA PHE A 117 -0.81 9.42 -5.96
C PHE A 117 -0.34 10.73 -5.34
N ARG A 118 0.40 10.63 -4.25
CA ARG A 118 1.17 11.72 -3.64
C ARG A 118 2.60 11.23 -3.47
N GLU A 119 3.54 11.95 -4.08
CA GLU A 119 4.97 11.67 -3.92
C GLU A 119 5.39 11.91 -2.46
N LEU A 120 6.29 11.06 -1.98
CA LEU A 120 6.82 11.12 -0.61
C LEU A 120 8.34 11.18 -0.64
N PRO A 121 8.97 12.02 0.20
CA PRO A 121 10.42 12.02 0.34
C PRO A 121 10.91 10.71 0.95
N VAL A 122 12.10 10.27 0.52
CA VAL A 122 12.83 9.12 1.07
C VAL A 122 14.10 9.62 1.75
N ARG A 123 14.40 9.10 2.94
CA ARG A 123 15.67 9.35 3.67
C ARG A 123 16.33 8.05 4.07
N SER A 124 17.66 8.04 4.04
CA SER A 124 18.52 6.91 4.42
C SER A 124 19.09 7.07 5.82
#